data_AF-A0AA42MRH5-F1
#
_entry.id   AF-A0AA42MRH5-F1
#
_cell.length_a   1.000
_cell.length_b   1.000
_cell.length_c   1.000
_cell.angle_alpha   90.00
_cell.angle_beta   90.00
_cell.angle_gamma   90.00
#
_symmetry.space_group_name_H-M   'P 1'
#
loop_
_entity.id
_entity.type
_entity.pdbx_description
1 polymer ?
#
loop_
_entity_poly.entity_id
_entity_poly.type
_entity_poly.pdbx_seq_one_letter_code
_entity_poly.pdbx_strand_id
1 'polypeptide(L)'
;MSDRVNSLLDELDEAPEYILHFGNAKHKNYDIFVGIEGDDQPYYDSIVRSKFPDKKIAFIRCGFKKNVLDFVEYLKKCDSEDYRESIYFGFVDHDYDEEFIPEYSDRTYVTPCYSYENFYTTISAFQRLLEAKFHVKDFNEFSQDFESATTNYLICRDQFFSLIKDIEAIVRTGYLMEQKGISSEKKTHVSKLKLTQSIVSVNGFQFNLTQTMQDWMDNLDSYVKRELYNDVRLKYEELNSDELNNFIRGKIIFDFYIRYLHDLLRDEADENSLCFNVRNQTRLFNDQLNDRTQTKNLLNVRLKSTDLVEASSNLAPFADVPPCLLNFLDNIIQEKLPMSA
;
A
#
# COMPACT_ATOMS: atom_id res chain seq x y z
N MET A 1 12.70 44.20 16.98
CA MET A 1 13.15 42.82 17.29
C MET A 1 12.04 42.03 17.96
N SER A 2 11.33 42.62 18.94
CA SER A 2 10.06 42.11 19.52
C SER A 2 8.98 41.76 18.48
N ASP A 3 8.69 42.67 17.56
CA ASP A 3 7.52 42.50 16.66
C ASP A 3 7.68 41.39 15.62
N ARG A 4 8.92 41.08 15.22
CA ARG A 4 9.23 40.00 14.27
C ARG A 4 9.24 38.63 14.95
N VAL A 5 9.57 38.58 16.24
CA VAL A 5 9.48 37.35 17.04
C VAL A 5 8.02 37.07 17.37
N ASN A 6 7.24 38.10 17.73
CA ASN A 6 5.81 37.95 17.98
C ASN A 6 5.04 37.60 16.69
N SER A 7 5.36 38.19 15.54
CA SER A 7 4.70 37.80 14.27
C SER A 7 5.02 36.37 13.84
N LEU A 8 6.23 35.88 14.09
CA LEU A 8 6.60 34.49 13.84
C LEU A 8 5.89 33.55 14.82
N LEU A 9 5.73 33.95 16.09
CA LEU A 9 4.99 33.17 17.09
C LEU A 9 3.49 33.11 16.79
N ASP A 10 2.89 34.19 16.30
CA ASP A 10 1.49 34.24 15.89
C ASP A 10 1.24 33.38 14.63
N GLU A 11 2.17 33.37 13.66
CA GLU A 11 2.12 32.44 12.51
C GLU A 11 2.31 30.97 12.92
N LEU A 12 3.07 30.71 13.99
CA LEU A 12 3.32 29.38 14.55
C LEU A 12 2.12 28.81 15.32
N ASP A 13 1.29 29.66 15.95
CA ASP A 13 0.08 29.25 16.69
C ASP A 13 -1.10 28.91 15.77
N GLU A 14 -1.09 29.36 14.50
CA GLU A 14 -2.10 29.02 13.47
C GLU A 14 -1.59 28.01 12.41
N ALA A 15 -0.29 27.71 12.38
CA ALA A 15 0.29 26.82 11.39
C ALA A 15 -0.16 25.36 11.58
N PRO A 16 -0.55 24.65 10.50
CA PRO A 16 -0.83 23.23 10.57
C PRO A 16 0.35 22.43 11.14
N GLU A 17 0.07 21.38 11.91
CA GLU A 17 1.09 20.57 12.61
C GLU A 17 2.21 20.06 11.68
N TYR A 18 1.87 19.71 10.43
CA TYR A 18 2.86 19.26 9.44
C TYR A 18 3.85 20.36 9.01
N ILE A 19 3.46 21.64 9.03
CA ILE A 19 4.38 22.77 8.80
C ILE A 19 5.32 22.96 9.99
N LEU A 20 4.83 22.77 11.22
CA LEU A 20 5.66 22.79 12.42
C LEU A 20 6.71 21.67 12.41
N HIS A 21 6.31 20.47 12.00
CA HIS A 21 7.23 19.35 11.84
C HIS A 21 8.31 19.61 10.79
N PHE A 22 7.93 20.22 9.66
CA PHE A 22 8.90 20.68 8.66
C PHE A 22 9.89 21.69 9.25
N GLY A 23 9.42 22.75 9.92
CA GLY A 23 10.29 23.76 10.53
C GLY A 23 11.27 23.15 11.54
N ASN A 24 10.78 22.25 12.40
CA ASN A 24 11.60 21.51 13.35
C ASN A 24 12.67 20.63 12.68
N ALA A 25 12.30 19.91 11.62
CA ALA A 25 13.25 19.11 10.85
C ALA A 25 14.31 20.00 10.18
N LYS A 26 13.91 21.15 9.64
CA LYS A 26 14.83 22.10 9.01
C LYS A 26 15.80 22.70 10.02
N HIS A 27 15.34 23.07 11.23
CA HIS A 27 16.22 23.48 12.33
C HIS A 27 17.20 22.38 12.79
N LYS A 28 16.85 21.10 12.60
CA LYS A 28 17.73 19.95 12.87
C LYS A 28 18.65 19.61 11.68
N ASN A 29 18.72 20.47 10.67
CA ASN A 29 19.53 20.32 9.46
C ASN A 29 19.23 19.03 8.69
N TYR A 30 17.94 18.72 8.50
CA TYR A 30 17.52 17.76 7.49
C TYR A 30 17.63 18.39 6.09
N ASP A 31 17.99 17.56 5.11
CA ASP A 31 18.25 17.99 3.73
C ASP A 31 17.01 17.88 2.83
N ILE A 32 16.18 16.85 3.08
CA ILE A 32 15.03 16.49 2.24
C ILE A 32 13.80 16.30 3.11
N PHE A 33 12.66 16.84 2.67
CA PHE A 33 11.39 16.81 3.38
C PHE A 33 10.31 16.15 2.52
N VAL A 34 9.76 15.04 3.01
CA VAL A 34 8.81 14.21 2.25
C VAL A 34 7.46 14.22 2.94
N GLY A 35 6.46 14.85 2.33
CA GLY A 35 5.08 14.80 2.81
C GLY A 35 4.44 13.45 2.49
N ILE A 36 3.85 12.80 3.50
CA ILE A 36 3.13 11.52 3.36
C ILE A 36 1.76 11.61 4.01
N GLU A 37 0.79 10.82 3.55
CA GLU A 37 -0.56 10.85 4.08
C GLU A 37 -0.60 10.24 5.48
N GLY A 38 -0.06 9.04 5.67
CA GLY A 38 -0.22 8.31 6.92
C GLY A 38 1.00 7.51 7.33
N ASP A 39 0.79 6.21 7.45
CA ASP A 39 1.80 5.24 7.87
C ASP A 39 2.57 4.67 6.66
N ASP A 40 2.76 5.49 5.62
CA ASP A 40 3.25 5.08 4.30
C ASP A 40 4.79 5.02 4.25
N GLN A 41 5.44 5.63 5.25
CA GLN A 41 6.89 5.69 5.37
C GLN A 41 7.58 4.32 5.20
N PRO A 42 7.11 3.19 5.76
CA PRO A 42 7.79 1.91 5.60
C PRO A 42 7.97 1.48 4.15
N TYR A 43 7.03 1.83 3.25
CA TYR A 43 7.16 1.58 1.82
C TYR A 43 8.20 2.50 1.18
N TYR A 44 8.10 3.81 1.43
CA TYR A 44 8.91 4.82 0.73
C TYR A 44 10.34 4.98 1.27
N ASP A 45 10.61 4.66 2.53
CA ASP A 45 11.87 5.00 3.21
C ASP A 45 13.10 4.41 2.52
N SER A 46 13.09 3.11 2.20
CA SER A 46 14.21 2.44 1.52
C SER A 46 14.43 2.98 0.10
N ILE A 47 13.34 3.24 -0.62
CA ILE A 47 13.34 3.74 -2.00
C ILE A 47 13.96 5.14 -2.04
N VAL A 48 13.45 6.07 -1.22
CA VAL A 48 13.94 7.45 -1.15
C VAL A 48 15.39 7.47 -0.67
N ARG A 49 15.74 6.71 0.38
CA ARG A 49 17.13 6.64 0.87
C ARG A 49 18.09 6.08 -0.18
N SER A 50 17.65 5.14 -1.01
CA SER A 50 18.48 4.60 -2.10
C SER A 50 18.79 5.66 -3.17
N LYS A 51 17.87 6.60 -3.41
CA LYS A 51 18.05 7.72 -4.34
C LYS A 51 18.85 8.88 -3.74
N PHE A 52 18.85 9.02 -2.41
CA PHE A 52 19.56 10.07 -1.68
C PHE A 52 20.41 9.52 -0.53
N PRO A 53 21.47 8.72 -0.81
CA PRO A 53 22.20 7.96 0.21
C PRO A 53 22.90 8.84 1.27
N ASP A 54 23.34 10.05 0.89
CA ASP A 54 24.10 10.94 1.76
C ASP A 54 23.27 12.07 2.38
N LYS A 55 21.94 11.98 2.30
CA LYS A 55 21.02 13.04 2.74
C LYS A 55 20.21 12.63 3.97
N LYS A 56 20.05 13.57 4.90
CA LYS A 56 19.11 13.44 6.02
C LYS A 56 17.69 13.70 5.53
N ILE A 57 16.90 12.63 5.45
CA ILE A 57 15.51 12.68 4.98
C ILE A 57 14.56 12.71 6.17
N ALA A 58 13.66 13.70 6.18
CA ALA A 58 12.54 13.82 7.11
C ALA A 58 11.24 13.45 6.40
N PHE A 59 10.57 12.40 6.88
CA PHE A 59 9.19 12.10 6.50
C PHE A 59 8.26 12.91 7.40
N ILE A 60 7.40 13.72 6.79
CA ILE A 60 6.44 14.59 7.44
C ILE A 60 5.05 13.98 7.24
N ARG A 61 4.48 13.45 8.31
CA ARG A 61 3.11 12.89 8.29
C ARG A 61 2.10 14.03 8.24
N CYS A 62 1.42 14.17 7.11
CA CYS A 62 0.44 15.22 6.85
C CYS A 62 -0.99 14.79 7.24
N GLY A 63 -1.28 13.50 7.34
CA GLY A 63 -2.55 12.93 7.80
C GLY A 63 -3.48 12.42 6.69
N PHE A 64 -3.60 13.16 5.59
CA PHE A 64 -4.43 12.82 4.44
C PHE A 64 -3.99 13.57 3.18
N LYS A 65 -4.37 13.06 2.00
CA LYS A 65 -4.06 13.62 0.67
C LYS A 65 -4.08 15.15 0.61
N LYS A 66 -5.19 15.78 1.01
CA LYS A 66 -5.32 17.25 0.99
C LYS A 66 -4.20 17.94 1.77
N ASN A 67 -3.82 17.46 2.95
CA ASN A 67 -2.74 18.09 3.73
C ASN A 67 -1.35 17.89 3.09
N VAL A 68 -1.13 16.82 2.34
CA VAL A 68 0.12 16.65 1.56
C VAL A 68 0.17 17.67 0.44
N LEU A 69 -0.95 17.91 -0.25
CA LEU A 69 -1.05 18.93 -1.29
C LEU A 69 -0.86 20.33 -0.70
N ASP A 70 -1.53 20.64 0.41
CA ASP A 70 -1.40 21.91 1.14
C ASP A 70 0.05 22.12 1.63
N PHE A 71 0.75 21.06 2.07
CA PHE A 71 2.17 21.11 2.44
C PHE A 71 3.06 21.52 1.25
N VAL A 72 2.88 20.89 0.09
CA VAL A 72 3.66 21.20 -1.12
C VAL A 72 3.35 22.62 -1.60
N GLU A 73 2.08 23.01 -1.63
CA GLU A 73 1.64 24.35 -2.03
C GLU A 73 2.21 25.42 -1.09
N TYR A 74 2.12 25.21 0.23
CA TYR A 74 2.65 26.12 1.22
C TYR A 74 4.13 26.37 1.00
N LEU A 75 4.94 25.31 0.85
CA LEU A 75 6.39 25.47 0.63
C LEU A 75 6.73 26.10 -0.72
N LYS A 76 5.86 25.96 -1.74
CA LYS A 76 6.05 26.61 -3.04
C LYS A 76 5.76 28.11 -2.98
N LYS A 77 4.72 28.50 -2.22
CA LYS A 77 4.19 29.88 -2.17
C LYS A 77 4.71 30.71 -0.99
N CYS A 78 5.31 30.10 0.02
CA CYS A 78 5.75 30.81 1.22
C CYS A 78 6.78 31.92 0.92
N ASP A 79 6.79 32.99 1.71
CA ASP A 79 7.68 34.14 1.51
C ASP A 79 9.14 33.85 1.85
N SER A 80 9.39 32.85 2.71
CA SER A 80 10.74 32.42 3.11
C SER A 80 11.47 31.73 1.95
N GLU A 81 12.49 32.40 1.41
CA GLU A 81 13.34 31.84 0.34
C GLU A 81 14.01 30.54 0.76
N ASP A 82 14.52 30.47 2.00
CA ASP A 82 15.13 29.26 2.56
C ASP A 82 14.16 28.06 2.60
N TYR A 83 12.85 28.32 2.77
CA TYR A 83 11.84 27.26 2.71
C TYR A 83 11.60 26.84 1.26
N ARG A 84 11.40 27.80 0.34
CA ARG A 84 11.18 27.52 -1.09
C ARG A 84 12.34 26.78 -1.76
N GLU A 85 13.57 27.06 -1.33
CA GLU A 85 14.79 26.44 -1.87
C GLU A 85 15.07 25.04 -1.29
N SER A 86 14.36 24.64 -0.23
CA SER A 86 14.48 23.30 0.33
C SER A 86 14.09 22.21 -0.69
N ILE A 87 14.67 21.01 -0.54
CA ILE A 87 14.24 19.86 -1.33
C ILE A 87 13.03 19.25 -0.63
N TYR A 88 11.84 19.46 -1.19
CA TYR A 88 10.61 18.86 -0.70
C TYR A 88 9.79 18.23 -1.83
N PHE A 89 8.98 17.25 -1.49
CA PHE A 89 7.96 16.65 -2.35
C PHE A 89 6.93 15.88 -1.51
N GLY A 90 5.80 15.54 -2.10
CA GLY A 90 4.71 14.80 -1.48
C GLY A 90 4.39 13.49 -2.21
N PHE A 91 3.98 12.49 -1.44
CA PHE A 91 3.37 11.25 -1.94
C PHE A 91 1.89 11.22 -1.58
N VAL A 92 1.06 10.95 -2.59
CA VAL A 92 -0.38 10.78 -2.40
C VAL A 92 -0.87 9.53 -3.13
N ASP A 93 -1.88 8.88 -2.56
CA ASP A 93 -2.56 7.77 -3.20
C ASP A 93 -3.50 8.28 -4.30
N HIS A 94 -3.76 7.45 -5.29
CA HIS A 94 -4.74 7.75 -6.34
C HIS A 94 -6.18 7.70 -5.80
N ASP A 95 -6.42 6.84 -4.80
CA ASP A 95 -7.75 6.48 -4.30
C ASP A 95 -8.73 6.16 -5.46
N TYR A 96 -9.99 6.57 -5.31
CA TYR A 96 -11.04 6.45 -6.32
C TYR A 96 -11.07 7.66 -7.28
N ASP A 97 -10.04 8.50 -7.31
CA ASP A 97 -10.03 9.74 -8.10
C ASP A 97 -9.65 9.49 -9.56
N GLU A 98 -10.63 9.21 -10.44
CA GLU A 98 -10.36 8.82 -11.84
C GLU A 98 -9.60 9.87 -12.70
N GLU A 99 -9.61 11.15 -12.32
CA GLU A 99 -9.05 12.26 -13.13
C GLU A 99 -8.14 13.21 -12.32
N PHE A 100 -7.57 12.77 -11.20
CA PHE A 100 -6.78 13.66 -10.34
C PHE A 100 -5.38 13.95 -10.90
N ILE A 101 -5.09 15.23 -11.13
CA ILE A 101 -3.76 15.74 -11.47
C ILE A 101 -3.40 16.84 -10.46
N PRO A 102 -2.33 16.69 -9.67
CA PRO A 102 -1.93 17.71 -8.71
C PRO A 102 -1.42 18.97 -9.42
N GLU A 103 -1.72 20.15 -8.85
CA GLU A 103 -1.26 21.45 -9.36
C GLU A 103 0.28 21.50 -9.48
N TYR A 104 0.98 20.95 -8.48
CA TYR A 104 2.44 20.86 -8.42
C TYR A 104 2.91 19.44 -8.74
N SER A 105 2.62 18.95 -9.96
CA SER A 105 3.02 17.61 -10.40
C SER A 105 4.54 17.39 -10.48
N ASP A 106 5.35 18.46 -10.51
CA ASP A 106 6.80 18.42 -10.34
C ASP A 106 7.23 18.04 -8.92
N ARG A 107 6.35 18.22 -7.93
CA ARG A 107 6.62 17.99 -6.50
C ARG A 107 5.66 17.04 -5.82
N THR A 108 4.65 16.53 -6.52
CA THR A 108 3.66 15.62 -5.97
C THR A 108 3.59 14.38 -6.84
N TYR A 109 3.94 13.24 -6.25
CA TYR A 109 3.76 11.95 -6.89
C TYR A 109 2.43 11.33 -6.46
N VAL A 110 1.69 10.84 -7.45
CA VAL A 110 0.45 10.08 -7.28
C VAL A 110 0.72 8.63 -7.61
N THR A 111 0.25 7.68 -6.81
CA THR A 111 0.39 6.26 -7.13
C THR A 111 -0.28 5.92 -8.48
N PRO A 112 0.32 5.06 -9.32
CA PRO A 112 -0.27 4.61 -10.59
C PRO A 112 -1.44 3.61 -10.44
N CYS A 113 -1.76 3.25 -9.20
CA CYS A 113 -2.85 2.37 -8.81
C CYS A 113 -3.54 2.99 -7.59
N TYR A 114 -4.59 2.36 -7.07
CA TYR A 114 -5.38 2.90 -5.96
C TYR A 114 -4.52 3.46 -4.81
N SER A 115 -3.51 2.71 -4.35
CA SER A 115 -2.63 3.12 -3.26
C SER A 115 -1.32 2.31 -3.26
N TYR A 116 -0.36 2.70 -2.44
CA TYR A 116 0.89 1.95 -2.32
C TYR A 116 0.70 0.53 -1.76
N GLU A 117 -0.36 0.24 -0.99
CA GLU A 117 -0.62 -1.12 -0.49
C GLU A 117 -0.80 -2.15 -1.62
N ASN A 118 -1.24 -1.72 -2.81
CA ASN A 118 -1.41 -2.57 -3.99
C ASN A 118 -0.06 -3.11 -4.53
N PHE A 119 1.07 -2.47 -4.19
CA PHE A 119 2.41 -2.92 -4.62
C PHE A 119 2.92 -4.14 -3.84
N TYR A 120 2.31 -4.46 -2.70
CA TYR A 120 2.66 -5.65 -1.91
C TYR A 120 2.01 -6.92 -2.42
N THR A 121 0.95 -6.80 -3.23
CA THR A 121 0.03 -7.88 -3.56
C THR A 121 0.17 -8.37 -5.00
N THR A 122 1.14 -7.84 -5.73
CA THR A 122 1.45 -8.30 -7.09
C THR A 122 2.07 -9.70 -7.08
N ILE A 123 2.01 -10.37 -8.23
CA ILE A 123 2.61 -11.70 -8.41
C ILE A 123 4.12 -11.65 -8.17
N SER A 124 4.79 -10.63 -8.72
CA SER A 124 6.22 -10.37 -8.54
C SER A 124 6.59 -10.14 -7.06
N ALA A 125 5.78 -9.37 -6.33
CA ALA A 125 6.01 -9.16 -4.90
C ALA A 125 5.88 -10.46 -4.11
N PHE A 126 4.86 -11.27 -4.41
CA PHE A 126 4.66 -12.57 -3.78
C PHE A 126 5.81 -13.54 -4.08
N GLN A 127 6.25 -13.63 -5.34
CA GLN A 127 7.37 -14.48 -5.74
C GLN A 127 8.68 -14.07 -5.06
N ARG A 128 9.00 -12.77 -4.98
CA ARG A 128 10.17 -12.29 -4.22
C ARG A 128 10.10 -12.68 -2.75
N LEU A 129 8.91 -12.64 -2.16
CA LEU A 129 8.68 -13.08 -0.79
C LEU A 129 8.92 -14.59 -0.64
N LEU A 130 8.42 -15.43 -1.55
CA LEU A 130 8.70 -16.87 -1.56
C LEU A 130 10.21 -17.14 -1.59
N GLU A 131 10.94 -16.51 -2.50
CA GLU A 131 12.38 -16.71 -2.64
C GLU A 131 13.16 -16.29 -1.39
N ALA A 132 12.83 -15.12 -0.84
CA ALA A 132 13.59 -14.51 0.23
C ALA A 132 13.26 -15.07 1.61
N LYS A 133 12.03 -15.56 1.80
CA LYS A 133 11.51 -15.98 3.12
C LYS A 133 11.21 -17.46 3.23
N PHE A 134 10.78 -18.10 2.15
CA PHE A 134 10.50 -19.53 2.11
C PHE A 134 11.64 -20.32 1.46
N HIS A 135 12.59 -19.63 0.82
CA HIS A 135 13.75 -20.23 0.16
C HIS A 135 13.40 -21.23 -0.94
N VAL A 136 12.21 -21.08 -1.52
CA VAL A 136 11.75 -21.84 -2.69
C VAL A 136 11.93 -20.97 -3.93
N LYS A 137 12.50 -21.53 -5.00
CA LYS A 137 12.82 -20.81 -6.24
C LYS A 137 12.49 -21.68 -7.44
N ASP A 138 12.14 -21.05 -8.56
CA ASP A 138 11.88 -21.74 -9.83
C ASP A 138 13.08 -22.55 -10.37
N PHE A 139 14.30 -22.23 -9.94
CA PHE A 139 15.53 -22.90 -10.38
C PHE A 139 16.20 -23.83 -9.34
N ASN A 140 15.66 -23.96 -8.13
CA ASN A 140 16.25 -24.83 -7.10
C ASN A 140 15.47 -26.15 -6.94
N GLU A 141 15.91 -27.00 -6.00
CA GLU A 141 15.29 -28.29 -5.71
C GLU A 141 13.83 -28.20 -5.23
N PHE A 142 13.35 -27.00 -4.89
CA PHE A 142 11.97 -26.72 -4.46
C PHE A 142 11.16 -25.95 -5.52
N SER A 143 11.52 -26.05 -6.80
CA SER A 143 10.81 -25.36 -7.89
C SER A 143 9.32 -25.74 -8.00
N GLN A 144 8.97 -26.99 -7.70
CA GLN A 144 7.57 -27.43 -7.64
C GLN A 144 6.79 -26.78 -6.50
N ASP A 145 7.43 -26.54 -5.36
CA ASP A 145 6.81 -25.84 -4.24
C ASP A 145 6.62 -24.35 -4.57
N PHE A 146 7.60 -23.74 -5.25
CA PHE A 146 7.47 -22.37 -5.76
C PHE A 146 6.30 -22.22 -6.73
N GLU A 147 6.16 -23.15 -7.68
CA GLU A 147 5.04 -23.18 -8.63
C GLU A 147 3.70 -23.41 -7.92
N SER A 148 3.65 -24.36 -6.99
CA SER A 148 2.43 -24.69 -6.24
C SER A 148 1.96 -23.52 -5.37
N ALA A 149 2.86 -22.90 -4.62
CA ALA A 149 2.57 -21.73 -3.80
C ALA A 149 2.08 -20.55 -4.67
N THR A 150 2.74 -20.31 -5.81
CA THR A 150 2.34 -19.25 -6.75
C THR A 150 0.96 -19.50 -7.33
N THR A 151 0.71 -20.71 -7.84
CA THR A 151 -0.59 -21.07 -8.42
C THR A 151 -1.72 -20.98 -7.39
N ASN A 152 -1.51 -21.50 -6.18
CA ASN A 152 -2.49 -21.43 -5.10
C ASN A 152 -2.80 -19.98 -4.70
N TYR A 153 -1.79 -19.10 -4.69
CA TYR A 153 -2.01 -17.66 -4.45
C TYR A 153 -2.89 -17.05 -5.54
N LEU A 154 -2.57 -17.29 -6.81
CA LEU A 154 -3.33 -16.75 -7.95
C LEU A 154 -4.79 -17.22 -7.93
N ILE A 155 -5.03 -18.51 -7.66
CA ILE A 155 -6.39 -19.05 -7.56
C ILE A 155 -7.17 -18.36 -6.44
N CYS A 156 -6.58 -18.26 -5.23
CA CYS A 156 -7.22 -17.64 -4.08
C CYS A 156 -7.47 -16.14 -4.32
N ARG A 157 -6.51 -15.43 -4.92
CA ARG A 157 -6.60 -14.02 -5.31
C ARG A 157 -7.70 -13.78 -6.32
N ASP A 158 -7.78 -14.60 -7.36
CA ASP A 158 -8.79 -14.45 -8.41
C ASP A 158 -10.20 -14.75 -7.88
N GLN A 159 -10.33 -15.72 -6.96
CA GLN A 159 -11.58 -15.94 -6.22
C GLN A 159 -11.94 -14.70 -5.37
N PHE A 160 -10.99 -14.15 -4.63
CA PHE A 160 -11.19 -12.91 -3.87
C PHE A 160 -11.66 -11.76 -4.76
N PHE A 161 -10.98 -11.51 -5.87
CA PHE A 161 -11.37 -10.49 -6.83
C PHE A 161 -12.77 -10.73 -7.37
N SER A 162 -13.11 -11.95 -7.79
CA SER A 162 -14.45 -12.26 -8.30
C SER A 162 -15.57 -11.95 -7.31
N LEU A 163 -15.34 -12.17 -6.00
CA LEU A 163 -16.35 -12.02 -4.96
C LEU A 163 -16.43 -10.61 -4.36
N ILE A 164 -15.33 -9.84 -4.36
CA ILE A 164 -15.30 -8.51 -3.75
C ILE A 164 -15.83 -7.41 -4.69
N LYS A 165 -15.83 -7.65 -6.02
CA LYS A 165 -16.20 -6.66 -7.06
C LYS A 165 -17.51 -5.93 -6.77
N ASP A 166 -18.57 -6.64 -6.40
CA ASP A 166 -19.89 -6.04 -6.14
C ASP A 166 -19.82 -5.02 -4.98
N ILE A 167 -19.20 -5.42 -3.86
CA ILE A 167 -19.06 -4.56 -2.68
C ILE A 167 -18.15 -3.36 -2.97
N GLU A 168 -17.04 -3.58 -3.65
CA GLU A 168 -16.13 -2.51 -4.07
C GLU A 168 -16.80 -1.52 -5.03
N ALA A 169 -17.60 -2.00 -5.98
CA ALA A 169 -18.38 -1.17 -6.87
C ALA A 169 -19.40 -0.30 -6.11
N ILE A 170 -20.12 -0.85 -5.12
CA ILE A 170 -21.03 -0.07 -4.27
C ILE A 170 -20.28 1.06 -3.56
N VAL A 171 -19.14 0.75 -2.95
CA VAL A 171 -18.34 1.73 -2.21
C VAL A 171 -17.80 2.82 -3.14
N ARG A 172 -17.24 2.45 -4.29
CA ARG A 172 -16.74 3.38 -5.31
C ARG A 172 -17.85 4.26 -5.87
N THR A 173 -19.02 3.69 -6.18
CA THR A 173 -20.17 4.47 -6.66
C THR A 173 -20.61 5.50 -5.62
N GLY A 174 -20.68 5.12 -4.34
CA GLY A 174 -20.98 6.08 -3.26
C GLY A 174 -19.95 7.20 -3.17
N TYR A 175 -18.65 6.90 -3.29
CA TYR A 175 -17.61 7.91 -3.35
C TYR A 175 -17.80 8.89 -4.54
N LEU A 176 -18.03 8.36 -5.74
CA LEU A 176 -18.25 9.17 -6.94
C LEU A 176 -19.51 10.04 -6.84
N MET A 177 -20.55 9.55 -6.17
CA MET A 177 -21.75 10.34 -5.88
C MET A 177 -21.45 11.51 -4.96
N GLU A 178 -20.68 11.30 -3.89
CA GLU A 178 -20.26 12.38 -2.99
C GLU A 178 -19.45 13.45 -3.72
N GLN A 179 -18.49 13.05 -4.56
CA GLN A 179 -17.69 13.99 -5.37
C GLN A 179 -18.56 14.80 -6.36
N LYS A 180 -19.62 14.18 -6.91
CA LYS A 180 -20.55 14.82 -7.85
C LYS A 180 -21.69 15.58 -7.16
N GLY A 181 -21.73 15.62 -5.83
CA GLY A 181 -22.82 16.26 -5.07
C GLY A 181 -24.18 15.55 -5.23
N ILE A 182 -24.18 14.27 -5.60
CA ILE A 182 -25.39 13.47 -5.78
C ILE A 182 -25.82 12.90 -4.42
N SER A 183 -27.03 13.23 -3.98
CA SER A 183 -27.59 12.73 -2.72
C SER A 183 -27.99 11.25 -2.80
N SER A 184 -27.77 10.54 -1.69
CA SER A 184 -28.34 9.23 -1.38
C SER A 184 -29.06 9.28 -0.01
N GLU A 185 -29.95 8.33 0.26
CA GLU A 185 -30.63 8.24 1.56
C GLU A 185 -29.65 7.84 2.68
N LYS A 186 -28.76 6.90 2.35
CA LYS A 186 -27.70 6.39 3.21
C LYS A 186 -26.34 6.55 2.53
N LYS A 187 -25.28 6.68 3.33
CA LYS A 187 -23.90 6.79 2.84
C LYS A 187 -23.18 5.46 2.92
N THR A 188 -22.40 5.15 1.88
CA THR A 188 -21.37 4.12 1.99
C THR A 188 -20.17 4.73 2.71
N HIS A 189 -19.45 3.91 3.46
CA HIS A 189 -18.24 4.35 4.15
C HIS A 189 -17.14 3.35 3.89
N VAL A 190 -16.08 3.80 3.23
CA VAL A 190 -14.90 2.97 2.89
C VAL A 190 -14.30 2.28 4.12
N SER A 191 -14.38 2.90 5.30
CA SER A 191 -13.90 2.35 6.57
C SER A 191 -14.70 1.15 7.10
N LYS A 192 -15.89 0.90 6.55
CA LYS A 192 -16.76 -0.24 6.89
C LYS A 192 -16.50 -1.46 6.01
N LEU A 193 -15.75 -1.32 4.92
CA LEU A 193 -15.28 -2.44 4.11
C LEU A 193 -14.15 -3.18 4.84
N LYS A 194 -14.45 -4.37 5.38
CA LYS A 194 -13.53 -5.20 6.19
C LYS A 194 -13.74 -6.70 5.92
N LEU A 195 -12.66 -7.49 5.84
CA LEU A 195 -12.74 -8.95 5.64
C LEU A 195 -12.83 -9.75 6.94
N THR A 196 -13.32 -9.14 8.03
CA THR A 196 -13.27 -9.74 9.38
C THR A 196 -14.06 -11.05 9.52
N GLN A 197 -15.03 -11.30 8.64
CA GLN A 197 -15.83 -12.53 8.64
C GLN A 197 -15.42 -13.52 7.54
N SER A 198 -14.58 -13.09 6.59
CA SER A 198 -14.14 -13.91 5.46
C SER A 198 -13.07 -14.90 5.89
N ILE A 199 -13.02 -16.02 5.18
CA ILE A 199 -12.00 -17.06 5.39
C ILE A 199 -11.05 -17.00 4.19
N VAL A 200 -9.76 -16.83 4.48
CA VAL A 200 -8.68 -16.86 3.48
C VAL A 200 -7.84 -18.08 3.77
N SER A 201 -7.63 -18.90 2.75
CA SER A 201 -6.87 -20.13 2.84
C SER A 201 -6.02 -20.34 1.58
N VAL A 202 -4.92 -21.07 1.69
CA VAL A 202 -4.12 -21.47 0.52
C VAL A 202 -4.92 -22.27 -0.50
N ASN A 203 -6.00 -22.93 -0.06
CA ASN A 203 -6.89 -23.70 -0.93
C ASN A 203 -8.11 -22.92 -1.47
N GLY A 204 -8.22 -21.63 -1.14
CA GLY A 204 -9.27 -20.77 -1.67
C GLY A 204 -9.77 -19.68 -0.73
N PHE A 205 -10.73 -18.92 -1.23
CA PHE A 205 -11.32 -17.79 -0.53
C PHE A 205 -12.84 -17.97 -0.35
N GLN A 206 -13.31 -17.82 0.88
CA GLN A 206 -14.73 -17.78 1.19
C GLN A 206 -15.09 -16.36 1.67
N PHE A 207 -15.91 -15.68 0.87
CA PHE A 207 -16.40 -14.35 1.20
C PHE A 207 -17.65 -14.44 2.09
N ASN A 208 -17.53 -13.97 3.33
CA ASN A 208 -18.68 -13.83 4.21
C ASN A 208 -18.92 -12.34 4.47
N LEU A 209 -20.11 -11.87 4.13
CA LEU A 209 -20.49 -10.47 4.22
C LEU A 209 -20.70 -10.07 5.68
N THR A 210 -20.06 -8.99 6.10
CA THR A 210 -20.44 -8.31 7.34
C THR A 210 -21.88 -7.82 7.26
N GLN A 211 -22.55 -7.62 8.41
CA GLN A 211 -23.91 -7.08 8.44
C GLN A 211 -24.06 -5.77 7.65
N THR A 212 -23.02 -4.93 7.66
CA THR A 212 -23.00 -3.68 6.90
C THR A 212 -22.91 -3.92 5.39
N MET A 213 -22.11 -4.87 4.93
CA MET A 213 -22.02 -5.22 3.52
C MET A 213 -23.31 -5.89 3.01
N GLN A 214 -23.91 -6.74 3.85
CA GLN A 214 -25.20 -7.33 3.53
C GLN A 214 -26.28 -6.25 3.38
N ASP A 215 -26.32 -5.26 4.28
CA ASP A 215 -27.25 -4.12 4.17
C ASP A 215 -27.02 -3.30 2.88
N TRP A 216 -25.76 -3.12 2.46
CA TRP A 216 -25.45 -2.47 1.18
C TRP A 216 -26.01 -3.22 -0.02
N MET A 217 -25.90 -4.55 -0.03
CA MET A 217 -26.40 -5.38 -1.13
C MET A 217 -27.93 -5.46 -1.13
N ASP A 218 -28.54 -5.69 0.04
CA ASP A 218 -29.99 -5.86 0.17
C ASP A 218 -30.75 -4.55 -0.09
N ASN A 219 -30.16 -3.41 0.25
CA ASN A 219 -30.77 -2.08 0.15
C ASN A 219 -30.01 -1.14 -0.80
N LEU A 220 -29.50 -1.67 -1.92
CA LEU A 220 -28.64 -0.97 -2.87
C LEU A 220 -29.12 0.45 -3.24
N ASP A 221 -30.40 0.61 -3.57
CA ASP A 221 -30.97 1.90 -4.03
C ASP A 221 -31.00 2.98 -2.94
N SER A 222 -30.95 2.60 -1.65
CA SER A 222 -30.82 3.57 -0.56
C SER A 222 -29.39 4.14 -0.46
N TYR A 223 -28.39 3.42 -0.98
CA TYR A 223 -26.97 3.81 -0.89
C TYR A 223 -26.46 4.47 -2.16
N VAL A 224 -26.87 3.97 -3.33
CA VAL A 224 -26.29 4.37 -4.61
C VAL A 224 -27.35 4.51 -5.70
N LYS A 225 -27.08 5.37 -6.67
CA LYS A 225 -27.86 5.41 -7.91
C LYS A 225 -27.52 4.19 -8.76
N ARG A 226 -28.54 3.37 -9.06
CA ARG A 226 -28.40 2.11 -9.79
C ARG A 226 -27.71 2.23 -11.16
N GLU A 227 -28.01 3.28 -11.92
CA GLU A 227 -27.36 3.53 -13.22
C GLU A 227 -25.83 3.70 -13.06
N LEU A 228 -25.40 4.56 -12.14
CA LEU A 228 -23.98 4.78 -11.87
C LEU A 228 -23.32 3.55 -11.25
N TYR A 229 -24.03 2.78 -10.42
CA TYR A 229 -23.55 1.49 -9.93
C TYR A 229 -23.28 0.52 -11.07
N ASN A 230 -24.22 0.38 -12.01
CA ASN A 230 -24.07 -0.50 -13.15
C ASN A 230 -22.88 -0.09 -14.03
N ASP A 231 -22.70 1.21 -14.29
CA ASP A 231 -21.55 1.72 -15.05
C ASP A 231 -20.22 1.37 -14.37
N VAL A 232 -20.12 1.61 -13.07
CA VAL A 232 -18.93 1.25 -12.28
C VAL A 232 -18.71 -0.26 -12.29
N ARG A 233 -19.78 -1.04 -12.09
CA ARG A 233 -19.70 -2.49 -12.01
C ARG A 233 -19.26 -3.13 -13.32
N LEU A 234 -19.69 -2.58 -14.46
CA LEU A 234 -19.23 -2.97 -15.78
C LEU A 234 -17.71 -2.77 -15.93
N LYS A 235 -17.16 -1.64 -15.47
CA LYS A 235 -15.70 -1.44 -15.45
C LYS A 235 -14.99 -2.58 -14.69
N TYR A 236 -15.49 -2.98 -13.52
CA TYR A 236 -14.90 -4.11 -12.78
C TYR A 236 -14.99 -5.45 -13.51
N GLU A 237 -15.98 -5.66 -14.39
CA GLU A 237 -16.07 -6.89 -15.20
C GLU A 237 -15.08 -6.91 -16.37
N GLU A 238 -14.74 -5.74 -16.91
CA GLU A 238 -13.82 -5.62 -18.04
C GLU A 238 -12.35 -5.80 -17.64
N LEU A 239 -12.01 -5.56 -16.37
CA LEU A 239 -10.65 -5.67 -15.86
C LEU A 239 -10.23 -7.11 -15.59
N ASN A 240 -9.01 -7.46 -16.02
CA ASN A 240 -8.35 -8.70 -15.65
C ASN A 240 -7.82 -8.65 -14.19
N SER A 241 -7.32 -9.76 -13.65
CA SER A 241 -6.87 -9.82 -12.25
C SER A 241 -5.76 -8.84 -11.88
N ASP A 242 -4.79 -8.58 -12.77
CA ASP A 242 -3.70 -7.64 -12.47
C ASP A 242 -4.18 -6.19 -12.55
N GLU A 243 -5.11 -5.90 -13.46
CA GLU A 243 -5.80 -4.62 -13.50
C GLU A 243 -6.70 -4.40 -12.27
N LEU A 244 -7.39 -5.44 -11.81
CA LEU A 244 -8.17 -5.43 -10.57
C LEU A 244 -7.29 -5.22 -9.35
N ASN A 245 -6.08 -5.79 -9.33
CA ASN A 245 -5.10 -5.51 -8.27
C ASN A 245 -4.78 -4.02 -8.18
N ASN A 246 -4.73 -3.31 -9.32
CA ASN A 246 -4.45 -1.88 -9.33
C ASN A 246 -5.69 -1.02 -9.05
N PHE A 247 -6.87 -1.55 -9.37
CA PHE A 247 -8.12 -0.81 -9.28
C PHE A 247 -8.74 -0.90 -7.89
N ILE A 248 -8.81 -2.09 -7.29
CA ILE A 248 -9.44 -2.33 -5.98
C ILE A 248 -8.66 -1.59 -4.88
N ARG A 249 -9.39 -1.11 -3.87
CA ARG A 249 -8.83 -0.43 -2.71
C ARG A 249 -7.68 -1.19 -2.05
N GLY A 250 -6.47 -0.60 -2.01
CA GLY A 250 -5.28 -1.32 -1.55
C GLY A 250 -5.39 -1.88 -0.14
N LYS A 251 -5.97 -1.13 0.82
CA LYS A 251 -6.19 -1.64 2.19
C LYS A 251 -7.00 -2.95 2.25
N ILE A 252 -7.98 -3.15 1.36
CA ILE A 252 -8.78 -4.39 1.37
C ILE A 252 -8.01 -5.55 0.73
N ILE A 253 -7.25 -5.30 -0.35
CA ILE A 253 -6.40 -6.33 -0.96
C ILE A 253 -5.27 -6.71 -0.01
N PHE A 254 -4.71 -5.74 0.70
CA PHE A 254 -3.62 -5.97 1.63
C PHE A 254 -4.10 -6.74 2.86
N ASP A 255 -5.28 -6.44 3.43
CA ASP A 255 -5.90 -7.29 4.47
C ASP A 255 -6.10 -8.74 3.98
N PHE A 256 -6.58 -8.94 2.75
CA PHE A 256 -6.65 -10.27 2.13
C PHE A 256 -5.27 -10.93 2.06
N TYR A 257 -4.26 -10.21 1.57
CA TYR A 257 -2.90 -10.71 1.38
C TYR A 257 -2.24 -11.10 2.71
N ILE A 258 -2.38 -10.30 3.76
CA ILE A 258 -1.85 -10.63 5.09
C ILE A 258 -2.51 -11.89 5.65
N ARG A 259 -3.82 -12.04 5.48
CA ARG A 259 -4.53 -13.27 5.89
C ARG A 259 -4.07 -14.49 5.08
N TYR A 260 -3.84 -14.32 3.78
CA TYR A 260 -3.29 -15.36 2.93
C TYR A 260 -1.88 -15.77 3.39
N LEU A 261 -0.99 -14.81 3.65
CA LEU A 261 0.36 -15.10 4.15
C LEU A 261 0.35 -15.81 5.51
N HIS A 262 -0.58 -15.46 6.40
CA HIS A 262 -0.76 -16.18 7.66
C HIS A 262 -1.23 -17.63 7.46
N ASP A 263 -2.03 -17.89 6.44
CA ASP A 263 -2.44 -19.25 6.09
C ASP A 263 -1.31 -20.02 5.40
N LEU A 264 -0.56 -19.37 4.51
CA LEU A 264 0.63 -19.93 3.87
C LEU A 264 1.71 -20.34 4.88
N LEU A 265 1.92 -19.53 5.94
CA LEU A 265 2.81 -19.89 7.04
C LEU A 265 2.32 -21.11 7.84
N ARG A 266 1.00 -21.31 7.92
CA ARG A 266 0.42 -22.50 8.57
C ARG A 266 0.56 -23.72 7.67
N ASP A 267 0.31 -23.56 6.37
CA ASP A 267 0.47 -24.61 5.36
C ASP A 267 1.92 -25.10 5.28
N GLU A 268 2.91 -24.21 5.32
CA GLU A 268 4.34 -24.62 5.33
C GLU A 268 4.70 -25.50 6.52
N ALA A 269 4.09 -25.24 7.67
CA ALA A 269 4.31 -26.02 8.89
C ALA A 269 3.57 -27.37 8.87
N ASP A 270 2.53 -27.53 8.04
CA ASP A 270 1.70 -28.73 7.96
C ASP A 270 2.42 -29.87 7.22
N GLU A 271 2.35 -31.10 7.75
CA GLU A 271 2.88 -32.29 7.08
C GLU A 271 2.20 -32.58 5.74
N ASN A 272 0.93 -32.17 5.58
CA ASN A 272 0.13 -32.32 4.37
C ASN A 272 0.02 -31.00 3.59
N SER A 273 1.07 -30.16 3.65
CA SER A 273 1.14 -28.88 2.94
C SER A 273 0.75 -29.01 1.47
N LEU A 274 -0.12 -28.08 1.03
CA LEU A 274 -0.55 -27.95 -0.35
C LEU A 274 0.47 -27.15 -1.18
N CYS A 275 1.25 -26.27 -0.55
CA CYS A 275 2.21 -25.41 -1.24
C CYS A 275 3.67 -25.92 -1.16
N PHE A 276 4.03 -26.69 -0.13
CA PHE A 276 5.42 -27.03 0.23
C PHE A 276 5.65 -28.54 0.40
N ASN A 277 5.05 -29.35 -0.49
CA ASN A 277 5.07 -30.80 -0.40
C ASN A 277 6.50 -31.37 -0.54
N VAL A 278 7.28 -30.91 -1.52
CA VAL A 278 8.65 -31.42 -1.76
C VAL A 278 9.55 -31.10 -0.58
N ARG A 279 9.47 -29.88 -0.06
CA ARG A 279 10.22 -29.44 1.11
C ARG A 279 9.84 -30.24 2.36
N ASN A 280 8.57 -30.53 2.57
CA ASN A 280 8.12 -31.33 3.71
C ASN A 280 8.54 -32.79 3.61
N GLN A 281 8.48 -33.40 2.42
CA GLN A 281 9.04 -34.75 2.20
C GLN A 281 10.53 -34.79 2.52
N THR A 282 11.29 -33.77 2.09
CA THR A 282 12.73 -33.67 2.36
C THR A 282 13.01 -33.54 3.85
N ARG A 283 12.22 -32.72 4.57
CA ARG A 283 12.31 -32.58 6.04
C ARG A 283 12.08 -33.92 6.75
N LEU A 284 10.99 -34.61 6.40
CA LEU A 284 10.63 -35.90 7.00
C LEU A 284 11.70 -36.97 6.74
N PHE A 285 12.26 -37.01 5.54
CA PHE A 285 13.35 -37.93 5.19
C PHE A 285 14.61 -37.66 6.04
N ASN A 286 15.01 -36.39 6.21
CA ASN A 286 16.16 -36.02 7.01
C ASN A 286 15.97 -36.29 8.52
N ASP A 287 14.76 -36.05 9.04
CA ASP A 287 14.42 -36.35 10.43
C ASP A 287 14.53 -37.86 10.74
N GLN A 288 14.14 -38.72 9.78
CA GLN A 288 14.31 -40.17 9.88
C GLN A 288 15.78 -40.60 9.89
N LEU A 289 16.67 -39.83 9.25
CA LEU A 289 18.11 -40.12 9.19
C LEU A 289 18.90 -39.62 10.42
N ASN A 290 18.26 -39.00 11.41
CA ASN A 290 18.90 -38.33 12.56
C ASN A 290 19.93 -37.25 12.16
N ASP A 291 19.91 -36.78 10.91
CA ASP A 291 20.79 -35.71 10.45
C ASP A 291 20.16 -34.34 10.77
N ARG A 292 20.10 -34.04 12.07
CA ARG A 292 19.56 -32.78 12.61
C ARG A 292 20.38 -31.54 12.23
N THR A 293 21.45 -31.71 11.45
CA THR A 293 22.43 -30.67 11.15
C THR A 293 22.07 -29.79 9.96
N GLN A 294 21.13 -30.20 9.09
CA GLN A 294 20.77 -29.43 7.88
C GLN A 294 19.40 -28.73 7.91
N THR A 295 18.45 -29.13 8.75
CA THR A 295 17.11 -28.52 8.84
C THR A 295 17.03 -27.43 9.92
N LYS A 296 18.00 -26.50 9.94
CA LYS A 296 17.85 -25.30 10.77
C LYS A 296 16.79 -24.38 10.15
N ASN A 297 15.67 -24.22 10.85
CA ASN A 297 14.61 -23.22 10.66
C ASN A 297 15.03 -22.07 9.72
N LEU A 298 14.72 -22.22 8.44
CA LEU A 298 14.96 -21.20 7.41
C LEU A 298 13.91 -20.07 7.46
N LEU A 299 12.93 -20.15 8.36
CA LEU A 299 11.90 -19.13 8.51
C LEU A 299 12.31 -18.07 9.53
N ASN A 300 12.62 -16.88 9.03
CA ASN A 300 12.61 -15.66 9.83
C ASN A 300 11.54 -14.69 9.29
N VAL A 301 10.31 -15.20 9.22
CA VAL A 301 9.10 -14.38 9.02
C VAL A 301 8.34 -14.36 10.33
N ARG A 302 8.55 -13.29 11.10
CA ARG A 302 7.66 -12.94 12.21
C ARG A 302 6.55 -12.05 11.67
N LEU A 303 5.57 -12.62 10.95
CA LEU A 303 4.26 -11.98 10.79
C LEU A 303 3.50 -12.24 12.10
N LYS A 304 3.80 -11.45 13.13
CA LYS A 304 3.24 -11.66 14.47
C LYS A 304 1.83 -11.10 14.65
N SER A 305 1.36 -10.29 13.71
CA SER A 305 0.11 -9.57 13.85
C SER A 305 -0.61 -9.43 12.50
N THR A 306 -1.93 -9.36 12.58
CA THR A 306 -2.79 -8.84 11.49
C THR A 306 -2.75 -7.30 11.45
N ASP A 307 -1.74 -6.67 12.04
CA ASP A 307 -1.56 -5.21 12.02
C ASP A 307 -0.95 -4.81 10.68
N LEU A 308 -1.71 -4.06 9.89
CA LEU A 308 -1.29 -3.65 8.55
C LEU A 308 -0.02 -2.78 8.59
N VAL A 309 0.21 -1.99 9.65
CA VAL A 309 1.41 -1.12 9.74
C VAL A 309 2.68 -1.94 9.98
N GLU A 310 2.61 -2.90 10.90
CA GLU A 310 3.71 -3.83 11.15
C GLU A 310 3.97 -4.70 9.91
N ALA A 311 2.89 -5.15 9.25
CA ALA A 311 2.99 -5.94 8.02
C ALA A 311 3.65 -5.15 6.88
N SER A 312 3.25 -3.89 6.64
CA SER A 312 3.88 -3.02 5.63
C SER A 312 5.39 -2.90 5.88
N SER A 313 5.79 -2.72 7.14
CA SER A 313 7.22 -2.63 7.50
C SER A 313 7.99 -3.91 7.22
N ASN A 314 7.40 -5.07 7.52
CA ASN A 314 8.04 -6.37 7.29
C ASN A 314 8.09 -6.77 5.82
N LEU A 315 7.13 -6.28 5.02
CA LEU A 315 6.97 -6.66 3.63
C LEU A 315 7.54 -5.64 2.64
N ALA A 316 7.92 -4.44 3.08
CA ALA A 316 8.43 -3.38 2.23
C ALA A 316 9.59 -3.80 1.30
N PRO A 317 10.55 -4.65 1.72
CA PRO A 317 11.61 -5.12 0.83
C PRO A 317 11.12 -5.96 -0.36
N PHE A 318 9.89 -6.46 -0.32
CA PHE A 318 9.30 -7.31 -1.36
C PHE A 318 8.30 -6.58 -2.23
N ALA A 319 7.83 -5.39 -1.85
CA ALA A 319 6.87 -4.61 -2.63
C ALA A 319 7.48 -4.20 -3.99
N ASP A 320 6.64 -4.13 -5.02
CA ASP A 320 7.06 -3.55 -6.30
C ASP A 320 7.35 -2.06 -6.17
N VAL A 321 8.35 -1.59 -6.91
CA VAL A 321 8.63 -0.16 -7.06
C VAL A 321 8.24 0.25 -8.48
N PRO A 322 7.18 1.05 -8.68
CA PRO A 322 6.75 1.39 -10.02
C PRO A 322 7.79 2.32 -10.70
N PRO A 323 8.07 2.14 -12.00
CA PRO A 323 9.03 2.97 -12.72
C PRO A 323 8.73 4.47 -12.65
N CYS A 324 7.45 4.86 -12.59
CA CYS A 324 7.05 6.25 -12.45
C CYS A 324 7.52 6.89 -11.14
N LEU A 325 7.62 6.14 -10.05
CA LEU A 325 8.18 6.65 -8.78
C LEU A 325 9.68 6.90 -8.91
N LEU A 326 10.41 5.97 -9.54
CA LEU A 326 11.84 6.14 -9.78
C LEU A 326 12.12 7.36 -10.65
N ASN A 327 11.37 7.51 -11.74
CA ASN A 327 11.47 8.67 -12.65
C ASN A 327 11.14 9.98 -11.94
N PHE A 328 10.10 10.00 -11.09
CA PHE A 328 9.76 11.16 -10.28
C PHE A 328 10.92 11.58 -9.38
N LEU A 329 11.53 10.63 -8.65
CA LEU A 329 12.67 10.90 -7.78
C LEU A 329 13.92 11.34 -8.57
N ASP A 330 14.14 10.77 -9.75
CA ASP A 330 15.24 11.17 -10.63
C ASP A 330 15.08 12.62 -11.13
N ASN A 331 13.85 13.05 -11.42
CA ASN A 331 13.58 14.44 -11.78
C ASN A 331 13.88 15.40 -10.61
N ILE A 332 13.52 15.03 -9.37
CA ILE A 332 13.86 15.82 -8.18
C ILE A 332 15.39 15.99 -8.05
N ILE A 333 16.16 14.93 -8.30
CA ILE A 333 17.64 15.00 -8.30
C ILE A 333 18.13 15.98 -9.36
N GLN A 334 17.65 15.85 -10.61
CA GLN A 334 18.11 16.68 -11.72
C GLN A 334 17.83 18.18 -11.51
N GLU A 335 16.67 18.54 -10.95
CA GLU A 335 16.27 19.92 -10.76
C GLU A 335 16.95 20.62 -9.57
N LYS A 336 17.31 19.87 -8.52
CA LYS A 336 17.71 20.43 -7.22
C LYS A 336 19.10 20.04 -6.76
N LEU A 337 19.70 19.03 -7.38
CA LEU A 337 21.06 18.58 -7.12
C LEU A 337 21.79 18.46 -8.47
N PRO A 338 22.03 19.57 -9.18
CA PRO A 338 22.82 19.51 -10.42
C PRO A 338 24.16 18.87 -10.07
N MET A 339 24.47 17.75 -10.74
CA MET A 339 25.73 17.05 -10.53
C MET A 339 26.86 18.06 -10.65
N SER A 340 27.63 18.22 -9.59
CA SER A 340 28.88 18.97 -9.63
C SER A 340 29.74 18.38 -10.75
N ALA A 341 29.94 19.15 -11.81
CA ALA A 341 30.80 18.81 -12.94
C ALA A 341 32.27 18.72 -12.51
#